data_AF-A0A0R2QTZ5-F1
#
_entry.id   AF-A0A0R2QTZ5-F1
#
_cell.length_a   1.000
_cell.length_b   1.000
_cell.length_c   1.000
_cell.angle_alpha   90.00
_cell.angle_beta   90.00
_cell.angle_gamma   90.00
#
_symmetry.space_group_name_H-M   'P 1'
#
loop_
_entity.id
_entity.type
_entity.pdbx_description
1 polymer ?
#
loop_
_entity_poly.entity_id
_entity_poly.type
_entity_poly.pdbx_seq_one_letter_code
_entity_poly.pdbx_strand_id
1 'polypeptide(L)'
;MSNKILKEGLTYDDVLVVPAYSEVLPHMVDISTKFTKNITLNIPVVAAAMDTVTESKMAIAIAQEGGIGVLHKNMSIEQQALEVRKVKRSESGMILDPITLTMSATVGDAFKLMRENSIGGIPIVDGQMNLLGIVTNRDLRFEKDMTLSISSVMTTEELVTASLSDLENAESILKDNKIEKLPIVDVNNKLVGLITFKDIIKNRLRPNACKDKYGRLRVAAAVGVTNDVLERVAALVKVSVDAIIIDTAHGHTKGVIDLLKKVKTSFPELDIVVGNIATGAAAQALINAGADAVKVGIGPGSICTTRIIAGIGVPQLTAIMDVAQVTQKNNIPLIADGGIRYSGDIVKALVGGASTVMLGSIIAGVEEAPGETIIFEGRKFKSYQGMGSIEAMERGSKDRYFQSEEVDIQKLVPEGIVGRVPYKGTLGEVIHQMIGGLRAGMGYTGSASINDLSKAEFLKITAAGVVESHPHDVTITSEAPNYSRK
;
A
#
# COMPACT_ATOMS: atom_id res chain seq x y z
N MET A 1 -22.76 -1.89 41.66
CA MET A 1 -22.70 -2.11 40.20
C MET A 1 -21.67 -1.15 39.64
N SER A 2 -20.68 -1.63 38.89
CA SER A 2 -19.73 -0.74 38.21
C SER A 2 -20.47 0.13 37.20
N ASN A 3 -20.06 1.38 37.05
CA ASN A 3 -20.57 2.26 35.99
C ASN A 3 -20.30 1.58 34.63
N LYS A 4 -21.36 1.26 33.88
CA LYS A 4 -21.27 0.59 32.57
C LYS A 4 -20.93 1.55 31.43
N ILE A 5 -21.06 2.86 31.66
CA ILE A 5 -20.71 3.90 30.69
C ILE A 5 -19.27 4.34 30.99
N LEU A 6 -18.36 4.07 30.05
CA LEU A 6 -16.94 4.34 30.21
C LEU A 6 -16.62 5.84 30.14
N LYS A 7 -16.92 6.47 29.01
CA LYS A 7 -16.67 7.88 28.70
C LYS A 7 -17.43 8.31 27.46
N GLU A 8 -17.45 9.62 27.21
CA GLU A 8 -17.89 10.16 25.93
C GLU A 8 -16.86 9.82 24.83
N GLY A 9 -17.35 9.46 23.64
CA GLY A 9 -16.52 9.15 22.48
C GLY A 9 -16.75 10.16 21.35
N LEU A 10 -15.66 10.55 20.71
CA LEU A 10 -15.56 11.52 19.62
C LEU A 10 -15.16 10.85 18.30
N THR A 11 -15.77 11.30 17.21
CA THR A 11 -15.39 11.06 15.81
C THR A 11 -14.73 12.31 15.20
N TYR A 12 -14.39 12.28 13.91
CA TYR A 12 -13.76 13.40 13.22
C TYR A 12 -14.65 14.66 13.17
N ASP A 13 -15.97 14.51 13.07
CA ASP A 13 -16.92 15.64 13.05
C ASP A 13 -17.10 16.31 14.40
N ASP A 14 -16.73 15.67 15.51
CA ASP A 14 -16.93 16.27 16.84
C ASP A 14 -15.82 17.27 17.21
N VAL A 15 -14.81 17.44 16.35
CA VAL A 15 -13.64 18.28 16.64
C VAL A 15 -13.14 19.10 15.45
N LEU A 16 -12.46 20.19 15.75
CA LEU A 16 -11.56 20.93 14.85
C LEU A 16 -10.14 20.96 15.42
N VAL A 17 -9.14 21.07 14.55
CA VAL A 17 -7.75 21.28 14.97
C VAL A 17 -7.53 22.78 15.17
N VAL A 18 -6.96 23.17 16.30
CA VAL A 18 -6.73 24.58 16.65
C VAL A 18 -5.52 25.13 15.87
N PRO A 19 -5.66 26.27 15.15
CA PRO A 19 -4.52 26.93 14.52
C PRO A 19 -3.48 27.39 15.53
N ALA A 20 -2.21 27.44 15.13
CA ALA A 20 -1.10 27.86 15.97
C ALA A 20 -0.14 28.79 15.22
N TYR A 21 0.79 29.40 15.95
CA TYR A 21 1.86 30.19 15.35
C TYR A 21 2.67 29.35 14.36
N SER A 22 3.00 29.92 13.20
CA SER A 22 3.65 29.19 12.11
C SER A 22 4.72 30.04 11.42
N GLU A 23 5.93 29.51 11.36
CA GLU A 23 7.01 29.98 10.49
C GLU A 23 7.18 29.09 9.24
N VAL A 24 6.36 28.04 9.11
CA VAL A 24 6.47 27.03 8.05
C VAL A 24 5.33 27.15 7.06
N LEU A 25 5.68 27.15 5.77
CA LEU A 25 4.70 27.15 4.69
C LEU A 25 4.37 25.72 4.25
N PRO A 26 3.16 25.46 3.70
CA PRO A 26 2.74 24.11 3.29
C PRO A 26 3.70 23.34 2.37
N HIS A 27 4.49 24.02 1.54
CA HIS A 27 5.46 23.38 0.65
C HIS A 27 6.78 23.01 1.36
N MET A 28 7.03 23.56 2.56
CA MET A 28 8.24 23.34 3.36
C MET A 28 8.12 22.15 4.30
N VAL A 29 6.90 21.67 4.59
CA VAL A 29 6.66 20.63 5.58
C VAL A 29 7.10 19.25 5.09
N ASP A 30 7.65 18.45 6.00
CA ASP A 30 7.92 17.03 5.79
C ASP A 30 6.74 16.18 6.26
N ILE A 31 6.19 15.39 5.34
CA ILE A 31 5.05 14.50 5.58
C ILE A 31 5.47 13.02 5.61
N SER A 32 6.78 12.75 5.62
CA SER A 32 7.30 11.41 5.79
C SER A 32 6.92 10.85 7.17
N THR A 33 6.63 9.55 7.23
CA THR A 33 6.12 8.91 8.45
C THR A 33 6.36 7.40 8.43
N LYS A 34 6.10 6.73 9.56
CA LYS A 34 6.26 5.28 9.70
C LYS A 34 4.96 4.53 9.41
N PHE A 35 5.02 3.56 8.50
CA PHE A 35 3.96 2.55 8.29
C PHE A 35 4.10 1.39 9.28
N THR A 36 5.34 0.91 9.44
CA THR A 36 5.77 -0.04 10.46
C THR A 36 7.02 0.50 11.15
N LYS A 37 7.49 -0.18 12.20
CA LYS A 37 8.76 0.15 12.86
C LYS A 37 9.91 0.37 11.85
N ASN A 38 10.01 -0.48 10.82
CA ASN A 38 11.13 -0.46 9.87
C ASN A 38 10.80 0.17 8.51
N ILE A 39 9.52 0.39 8.18
CA ILE A 39 9.12 0.97 6.88
C ILE A 39 8.64 2.41 7.06
N THR A 40 9.36 3.34 6.42
CA THR A 40 8.98 4.74 6.27
C THR A 40 8.26 4.94 4.92
N LEU A 41 7.18 5.73 4.92
CA LEU A 41 6.50 6.20 3.73
C LEU A 41 6.82 7.68 3.49
N ASN A 42 6.74 8.11 2.24
CA ASN A 42 6.93 9.51 1.86
C ASN A 42 5.63 10.32 1.95
N ILE A 43 4.48 9.65 1.98
CA ILE A 43 3.18 10.23 2.34
C ILE A 43 2.45 9.32 3.34
N PRO A 44 1.61 9.84 4.24
CA PRO A 44 0.99 9.06 5.32
C PRO A 44 -0.24 8.26 4.86
N VAL A 45 -0.22 7.68 3.65
CA VAL A 45 -1.38 7.04 3.01
C VAL A 45 -1.12 5.57 2.71
N VAL A 46 -2.07 4.74 3.14
CA VAL A 46 -2.12 3.30 2.88
C VAL A 46 -3.40 2.98 2.09
N ALA A 47 -3.31 2.24 0.99
CA ALA A 47 -4.50 1.75 0.28
C ALA A 47 -5.04 0.47 0.95
N ALA A 48 -6.35 0.44 1.24
CA ALA A 48 -6.97 -0.62 2.01
C ALA A 48 -6.96 -2.00 1.32
N ALA A 49 -6.85 -3.06 2.13
CA ALA A 49 -6.84 -4.45 1.68
C ALA A 49 -8.24 -4.96 1.31
N MET A 50 -8.78 -4.49 0.20
CA MET A 50 -10.12 -4.85 -0.28
C MET A 50 -10.08 -5.19 -1.76
N ASP A 51 -10.92 -6.14 -2.18
CA ASP A 51 -11.02 -6.63 -3.56
C ASP A 51 -11.59 -5.61 -4.56
N THR A 52 -12.20 -4.54 -4.06
CA THR A 52 -12.59 -3.35 -4.85
C THR A 52 -11.71 -2.13 -4.60
N VAL A 53 -10.53 -2.29 -3.97
CA VAL A 53 -9.62 -1.18 -3.68
C VAL A 53 -8.18 -1.44 -4.14
N THR A 54 -7.58 -2.58 -3.77
CA THR A 54 -6.13 -2.75 -3.97
C THR A 54 -5.74 -4.10 -4.58
N GLU A 55 -5.41 -4.04 -5.88
CA GLU A 55 -4.58 -5.01 -6.60
C GLU A 55 -3.27 -4.34 -7.06
N SER A 56 -2.46 -5.00 -7.89
CA SER A 56 -1.15 -4.49 -8.32
C SER A 56 -1.21 -3.09 -8.96
N LYS A 57 -2.24 -2.76 -9.75
CA LYS A 57 -2.37 -1.41 -10.36
C LYS A 57 -2.44 -0.30 -9.31
N MET A 58 -3.35 -0.43 -8.35
CA MET A 58 -3.47 0.48 -7.21
C MET A 58 -2.18 0.49 -6.38
N ALA A 59 -1.63 -0.68 -6.05
CA ALA A 59 -0.42 -0.79 -5.23
C ALA A 59 0.81 -0.12 -5.89
N ILE A 60 0.96 -0.25 -7.21
CA ILE A 60 1.98 0.45 -7.99
C ILE A 60 1.74 1.97 -7.92
N ALA A 61 0.53 2.42 -8.22
CA ALA A 61 0.22 3.84 -8.29
C ALA A 61 0.40 4.53 -6.92
N ILE A 62 -0.08 3.93 -5.82
CA ILE A 62 0.07 4.54 -4.50
C ILE A 62 1.53 4.55 -4.04
N ALA A 63 2.30 3.49 -4.37
CA ALA A 63 3.72 3.45 -4.08
C ALA A 63 4.48 4.51 -4.89
N GLN A 64 4.11 4.77 -6.14
CA GLN A 64 4.70 5.85 -6.96
C GLN A 64 4.43 7.25 -6.39
N GLU A 65 3.27 7.46 -5.77
CA GLU A 65 2.93 8.71 -5.06
C GLU A 65 3.54 8.81 -3.65
N GLY A 66 4.17 7.73 -3.17
CA GLY A 66 4.93 7.69 -1.91
C GLY A 66 4.25 7.00 -0.74
N GLY A 67 3.06 6.43 -0.95
CA GLY A 67 2.33 5.64 0.03
C GLY A 67 2.65 4.15 -0.09
N ILE A 68 1.75 3.30 0.38
CA ILE A 68 1.87 1.84 0.20
C ILE A 68 0.50 1.19 -0.02
N GLY A 69 0.43 0.22 -0.92
CA GLY A 69 -0.77 -0.57 -1.16
C GLY A 69 -0.76 -1.87 -0.37
N VAL A 70 -1.91 -2.26 0.19
CA VAL A 70 -2.09 -3.57 0.81
C VAL A 70 -2.95 -4.46 -0.10
N LEU A 71 -2.35 -5.48 -0.69
CA LEU A 71 -3.07 -6.43 -1.54
C LEU A 71 -4.04 -7.28 -0.69
N HIS A 72 -5.29 -7.39 -1.13
CA HIS A 72 -6.30 -8.19 -0.42
C HIS A 72 -6.01 -9.69 -0.49
N LYS A 73 -6.71 -10.47 0.34
CA LYS A 73 -6.55 -11.94 0.47
C LYS A 73 -7.66 -12.77 -0.21
N ASN A 74 -8.70 -12.14 -0.76
CA ASN A 74 -9.79 -12.78 -1.53
C ASN A 74 -9.31 -13.32 -2.90
N MET A 75 -8.24 -14.11 -2.91
CA MET A 75 -7.65 -14.78 -4.06
C MET A 75 -6.75 -15.93 -3.58
N SER A 76 -6.32 -16.81 -4.50
CA SER A 76 -5.41 -17.91 -4.14
C SER A 76 -4.06 -17.39 -3.64
N ILE A 77 -3.29 -18.25 -2.96
CA ILE A 77 -1.94 -17.90 -2.47
C ILE A 77 -1.04 -17.51 -3.66
N GLU A 78 -1.13 -18.26 -4.75
CA GLU A 78 -0.36 -18.06 -5.98
C GLU A 78 -0.72 -16.75 -6.66
N GLN A 79 -2.01 -16.43 -6.73
CA GLN A 79 -2.50 -15.18 -7.30
C GLN A 79 -2.04 -13.97 -6.49
N GLN A 80 -2.11 -14.04 -5.16
CA GLN A 80 -1.64 -12.96 -4.30
C GLN A 80 -0.13 -12.74 -4.42
N ALA A 81 0.65 -13.83 -4.47
CA ALA A 81 2.08 -13.76 -4.72
C ALA A 81 2.41 -13.21 -6.12
N LEU A 82 1.57 -13.50 -7.13
CA LEU A 82 1.71 -12.93 -8.46
C LEU A 82 1.46 -11.41 -8.45
N GLU A 83 0.44 -10.93 -7.74
CA GLU A 83 0.18 -9.50 -7.58
C GLU A 83 1.35 -8.79 -6.87
N VAL A 84 1.90 -9.36 -5.79
CA VAL A 84 3.12 -8.82 -5.15
C VAL A 84 4.26 -8.74 -6.17
N ARG A 85 4.50 -9.83 -6.92
CA ARG A 85 5.57 -9.89 -7.92
C ARG A 85 5.41 -8.81 -9.00
N LYS A 86 4.18 -8.55 -9.47
CA LYS A 86 3.89 -7.46 -10.43
C LYS A 86 4.32 -6.11 -9.88
N VAL A 87 4.00 -5.82 -8.60
CA VAL A 87 4.40 -4.55 -7.97
C VAL A 87 5.92 -4.45 -7.83
N LYS A 88 6.58 -5.49 -7.28
CA LYS A 88 8.04 -5.50 -7.08
C LYS A 88 8.84 -5.41 -8.39
N ARG A 89 8.26 -5.82 -9.52
CA ARG A 89 8.85 -5.73 -10.87
C ARG A 89 8.43 -4.49 -11.67
N SER A 90 7.50 -3.67 -11.18
CA SER A 90 6.96 -2.52 -11.92
C SER A 90 8.00 -1.40 -12.09
N GLU A 91 8.73 -1.12 -11.02
CA GLU A 91 9.93 -0.29 -11.02
C GLU A 91 10.98 -1.00 -10.20
N SER A 92 12.21 -0.99 -10.67
CA SER A 92 13.34 -1.57 -9.95
C SER A 92 14.53 -0.68 -10.20
N GLY A 93 15.13 -0.12 -9.15
CA GLY A 93 16.47 0.47 -9.27
C GLY A 93 17.46 -0.55 -9.79
N MET A 94 17.31 -1.81 -9.35
CA MET A 94 18.03 -2.98 -9.85
C MET A 94 17.10 -4.20 -9.93
N ILE A 95 17.07 -4.88 -11.09
CA ILE A 95 16.35 -6.13 -11.29
C ILE A 95 17.24 -7.28 -10.78
N LEU A 96 16.93 -7.85 -9.61
CA LEU A 96 17.74 -8.90 -8.96
C LEU A 96 17.69 -10.26 -9.67
N ASP A 97 16.57 -10.59 -10.31
CA ASP A 97 16.37 -11.86 -11.02
C ASP A 97 15.97 -11.54 -12.47
N PRO A 98 16.93 -11.08 -13.29
CA PRO A 98 16.69 -10.74 -14.68
C PRO A 98 16.39 -12.01 -15.47
N ILE A 99 15.51 -11.91 -16.45
CA ILE A 99 15.27 -13.01 -17.39
C ILE A 99 16.53 -13.19 -18.21
N THR A 100 17.05 -14.42 -18.25
CA THR A 100 18.27 -14.78 -18.96
C THR A 100 18.00 -15.81 -20.05
N LEU A 101 18.94 -15.94 -20.97
CA LEU A 101 19.01 -17.01 -21.96
C LEU A 101 20.39 -17.67 -21.91
N THR A 102 20.50 -18.86 -22.48
CA THR A 102 21.78 -19.57 -22.66
C THR A 102 22.25 -19.46 -24.11
N MET A 103 23.51 -19.81 -24.39
CA MET A 103 24.06 -19.80 -25.75
C MET A 103 23.33 -20.72 -26.75
N SER A 104 22.60 -21.72 -26.26
CA SER A 104 21.80 -22.62 -27.10
C SER A 104 20.47 -22.03 -27.56
N ALA A 105 20.09 -20.85 -27.05
CA ALA A 105 18.84 -20.20 -27.43
C ALA A 105 18.90 -19.63 -28.86
N THR A 106 17.72 -19.39 -29.42
CA THR A 106 17.55 -18.81 -30.75
C THR A 106 17.05 -17.37 -30.68
N VAL A 107 17.14 -16.64 -31.80
CA VAL A 107 16.51 -15.32 -31.97
C VAL A 107 15.01 -15.38 -31.67
N GLY A 108 14.33 -16.45 -32.08
CA GLY A 108 12.90 -16.67 -31.79
C GLY A 108 12.60 -16.75 -30.29
N ASP A 109 13.45 -17.43 -29.51
CA ASP A 109 13.30 -17.53 -28.05
C ASP A 109 13.44 -16.16 -27.38
N ALA A 110 14.41 -15.37 -27.83
CA ALA A 110 14.62 -14.00 -27.32
C ALA A 110 13.41 -13.10 -27.64
N PHE A 111 12.91 -13.11 -28.88
CA PHE A 111 11.70 -12.35 -29.24
C PHE A 111 10.49 -12.75 -28.41
N LYS A 112 10.30 -14.06 -28.18
CA LYS A 112 9.21 -14.59 -27.36
C LYS A 112 9.30 -14.05 -25.93
N LEU A 113 10.45 -14.17 -25.28
CA LEU A 113 10.64 -13.69 -23.91
C LEU A 113 10.52 -12.16 -23.80
N MET A 114 11.08 -11.42 -24.75
CA MET A 114 10.96 -9.96 -24.80
C MET A 114 9.50 -9.51 -24.91
N ARG A 115 8.70 -10.18 -25.75
CA ARG A 115 7.27 -9.88 -25.92
C ARG A 115 6.45 -10.26 -24.69
N GLU A 116 6.63 -11.48 -24.19
CA GLU A 116 5.87 -12.01 -23.05
C GLU A 116 6.11 -11.20 -21.78
N ASN A 117 7.34 -10.68 -21.59
CA ASN A 117 7.72 -9.95 -20.38
C ASN A 117 7.85 -8.44 -20.59
N SER A 118 7.60 -7.94 -21.80
CA SER A 118 7.73 -6.52 -22.17
C SER A 118 9.10 -5.92 -21.81
N ILE A 119 10.18 -6.69 -22.03
CA ILE A 119 11.57 -6.30 -21.77
C ILE A 119 12.31 -6.10 -23.08
N GLY A 120 13.25 -5.16 -23.11
CA GLY A 120 14.00 -4.83 -24.33
C GLY A 120 15.42 -5.39 -24.40
N GLY A 121 15.79 -6.28 -23.48
CA GLY A 121 17.11 -6.87 -23.43
C GLY A 121 17.24 -7.98 -22.39
N ILE A 122 18.06 -8.97 -22.72
CA ILE A 122 18.18 -10.24 -22.02
C ILE A 122 19.67 -10.57 -21.87
N PRO A 123 20.19 -10.66 -20.64
CA PRO A 123 21.53 -11.17 -20.38
C PRO A 123 21.65 -12.64 -20.80
N ILE A 124 22.78 -13.00 -21.39
CA ILE A 124 23.12 -14.37 -21.78
C ILE A 124 24.09 -14.94 -20.74
N VAL A 125 23.77 -16.11 -20.20
CA VAL A 125 24.54 -16.74 -19.12
C VAL A 125 24.85 -18.20 -19.42
N ASP A 126 25.88 -18.73 -18.75
CA ASP A 126 26.17 -20.16 -18.74
C ASP A 126 25.34 -20.92 -17.67
N GLY A 127 25.58 -22.23 -17.54
CA GLY A 127 24.91 -23.07 -16.52
C GLY A 127 25.25 -22.73 -15.07
N GLN A 128 26.23 -21.84 -14.83
CA GLN A 128 26.66 -21.39 -13.50
C GLN A 128 26.28 -19.92 -13.22
N MET A 129 25.49 -19.30 -14.11
CA MET A 129 25.07 -17.88 -14.08
C MET A 129 26.20 -16.88 -14.38
N ASN A 130 27.31 -17.31 -14.98
CA ASN A 130 28.34 -16.38 -15.42
C ASN A 130 27.84 -15.60 -16.64
N LEU A 131 28.03 -14.28 -16.64
CA LEU A 131 27.60 -13.42 -17.73
C LEU A 131 28.50 -13.62 -18.97
N LEU A 132 27.89 -14.01 -20.08
CA LEU A 132 28.55 -14.25 -21.37
C LEU A 132 28.29 -13.14 -22.39
N GLY A 133 27.17 -12.42 -22.24
CA GLY A 133 26.74 -11.41 -23.20
C GLY A 133 25.41 -10.79 -22.86
N ILE A 134 24.95 -9.88 -23.73
CA ILE A 134 23.59 -9.35 -23.69
C ILE A 134 23.04 -9.24 -25.09
N VAL A 135 21.75 -9.55 -25.25
CA VAL A 135 21.01 -9.28 -26.50
C VAL A 135 19.91 -8.26 -26.22
N THR A 136 19.73 -7.31 -27.12
CA THR A 136 18.78 -6.21 -26.99
C THR A 136 17.87 -6.09 -28.21
N ASN A 137 16.81 -5.30 -28.07
CA ASN A 137 15.94 -4.94 -29.21
C ASN A 137 16.71 -4.36 -30.40
N ARG A 138 17.87 -3.73 -30.17
CA ARG A 138 18.68 -3.13 -31.23
C ARG A 138 19.34 -4.22 -32.08
N ASP A 139 19.83 -5.26 -31.43
CA ASP A 139 20.54 -6.38 -32.05
C ASP A 139 19.57 -7.25 -32.87
N LEU A 140 18.35 -7.43 -32.37
CA LEU A 140 17.33 -8.25 -33.02
C LEU A 140 16.53 -7.52 -34.11
N ARG A 141 16.62 -6.18 -34.21
CA ARG A 141 15.69 -5.37 -35.00
C ARG A 141 15.64 -5.72 -36.48
N PHE A 142 16.76 -6.17 -37.02
CA PHE A 142 16.92 -6.47 -38.44
C PHE A 142 16.95 -7.97 -38.75
N GLU A 143 16.86 -8.80 -37.70
CA GLU A 143 16.91 -10.25 -37.82
C GLU A 143 15.54 -10.81 -38.23
N LYS A 144 15.50 -11.46 -39.40
CA LYS A 144 14.28 -12.08 -39.95
C LYS A 144 14.24 -13.59 -39.74
N ASP A 145 15.40 -14.22 -39.58
CA ASP A 145 15.50 -15.65 -39.37
C ASP A 145 15.45 -15.95 -37.86
N MET A 146 14.32 -16.50 -37.42
CA MET A 146 14.07 -16.83 -36.02
C MET A 146 14.85 -18.06 -35.55
N THR A 147 15.46 -18.83 -36.46
CA THR A 147 16.21 -20.05 -36.15
C THR A 147 17.69 -19.79 -35.86
N LEU A 148 18.18 -18.57 -36.14
CA LEU A 148 19.55 -18.17 -35.85
C LEU A 148 19.86 -18.30 -34.35
N SER A 149 21.07 -18.78 -34.05
CA SER A 149 21.55 -18.89 -32.69
C SER A 149 21.75 -17.50 -32.08
N ILE A 150 21.40 -17.34 -30.79
CA ILE A 150 21.63 -16.08 -30.08
C ILE A 150 23.11 -15.72 -30.02
N SER A 151 23.99 -16.72 -30.05
CA SER A 151 25.45 -16.54 -30.00
C SER A 151 26.02 -15.75 -31.19
N SER A 152 25.33 -15.73 -32.34
CA SER A 152 25.80 -14.98 -33.53
C SER A 152 25.33 -13.52 -33.55
N VAL A 153 24.41 -13.13 -32.66
CA VAL A 153 23.79 -11.79 -32.64
C VAL A 153 24.00 -11.03 -31.34
N MET A 154 24.31 -11.73 -30.24
CA MET A 154 24.52 -11.10 -28.93
C MET A 154 25.79 -10.25 -28.90
N THR A 155 25.82 -9.23 -28.04
CA THR A 155 27.04 -8.49 -27.73
C THR A 155 27.88 -9.27 -26.72
N THR A 156 29.12 -9.60 -27.08
CA THR A 156 30.08 -10.35 -26.24
C THR A 156 31.32 -9.56 -25.86
N GLU A 157 31.72 -8.59 -26.68
CA GLU A 157 32.91 -7.77 -26.47
C GLU A 157 32.53 -6.42 -25.86
N GLU A 158 33.43 -5.84 -25.05
CA GLU A 158 33.23 -4.54 -24.39
C GLU A 158 31.93 -4.44 -23.55
N LEU A 159 31.52 -5.56 -22.94
CA LEU A 159 30.39 -5.59 -22.01
C LEU A 159 30.67 -4.68 -20.82
N VAL A 160 30.03 -3.52 -20.82
CA VAL A 160 30.01 -2.63 -19.66
C VAL A 160 29.15 -3.28 -18.60
N THR A 161 29.77 -3.61 -17.48
CA THR A 161 29.12 -4.19 -16.29
C THR A 161 29.42 -3.31 -15.09
N ALA A 162 28.66 -3.50 -14.01
CA ALA A 162 28.90 -2.81 -12.75
C ALA A 162 28.77 -3.78 -11.56
N SER A 163 29.30 -3.38 -10.41
CA SER A 163 29.18 -4.13 -9.17
C SER A 163 27.99 -3.62 -8.33
N LEU A 164 27.61 -4.36 -7.29
CA LEU A 164 26.61 -3.90 -6.31
C LEU A 164 27.00 -2.60 -5.59
N SER A 165 28.29 -2.27 -5.51
CA SER A 165 28.77 -1.00 -4.95
C SER A 165 28.52 0.19 -5.87
N ASP A 166 28.27 -0.03 -7.16
CA ASP A 166 28.15 1.03 -8.16
C ASP A 166 26.71 1.47 -8.42
N LEU A 167 25.73 0.97 -7.65
CA LEU A 167 24.31 1.25 -7.87
C LEU A 167 23.98 2.76 -7.87
N GLU A 168 24.61 3.53 -6.99
CA GLU A 168 24.43 4.99 -6.94
C GLU A 168 25.00 5.69 -8.18
N ASN A 169 26.04 5.11 -8.79
CA ASN A 169 26.70 5.65 -9.98
C ASN A 169 26.15 5.07 -11.29
N ALA A 170 25.18 4.16 -11.23
CA ALA A 170 24.66 3.45 -12.39
C ALA A 170 24.12 4.40 -13.48
N GLU A 171 23.52 5.53 -13.10
CA GLU A 171 23.07 6.56 -14.05
C GLU A 171 24.23 7.15 -14.87
N SER A 172 25.32 7.51 -14.19
CA SER A 172 26.53 8.02 -14.84
C SER A 172 27.14 6.97 -15.76
N ILE A 173 27.24 5.71 -15.31
CA ILE A 173 27.80 4.61 -16.12
C ILE A 173 26.98 4.40 -17.40
N LEU A 174 25.65 4.33 -17.30
CA LEU A 174 24.77 4.17 -18.47
C LEU A 174 24.91 5.36 -19.44
N LYS A 175 24.99 6.59 -18.90
CA LYS A 175 25.10 7.82 -19.68
C LYS A 175 26.45 7.94 -20.41
N ASP A 176 27.56 7.70 -19.71
CA ASP A 176 28.91 7.87 -20.22
C ASP A 176 29.22 6.83 -21.30
N ASN A 177 28.74 5.59 -21.09
CA ASN A 177 28.88 4.50 -22.06
C ASN A 177 27.78 4.49 -23.13
N LYS A 178 26.78 5.38 -23.04
CA LYS A 178 25.64 5.50 -23.99
C LYS A 178 24.89 4.18 -24.21
N ILE A 179 24.68 3.44 -23.14
CA ILE A 179 23.99 2.14 -23.12
C ILE A 179 22.67 2.25 -22.34
N GLU A 180 21.71 1.38 -22.68
CA GLU A 180 20.39 1.37 -22.03
C GLU A 180 20.28 0.36 -20.89
N LYS A 181 21.23 -0.58 -20.79
CA LYS A 181 21.16 -1.73 -19.90
C LYS A 181 22.54 -1.99 -19.32
N LEU A 182 22.59 -2.16 -18.01
CA LEU A 182 23.82 -2.36 -17.25
C LEU A 182 23.68 -3.63 -16.42
N PRO A 183 24.24 -4.77 -16.90
CA PRO A 183 24.34 -5.98 -16.10
C PRO A 183 25.17 -5.75 -14.84
N ILE A 184 24.68 -6.26 -13.71
CA ILE A 184 25.38 -6.20 -12.43
C ILE A 184 25.95 -7.58 -12.12
N VAL A 185 27.26 -7.65 -11.89
CA VAL A 185 27.98 -8.91 -11.64
C VAL A 185 28.67 -8.90 -10.27
N ASP A 186 28.88 -10.08 -9.72
CA ASP A 186 29.73 -10.26 -8.54
C ASP A 186 31.23 -10.34 -8.91
N VAL A 187 32.08 -10.53 -7.90
CA VAL A 187 33.54 -10.66 -8.07
C VAL A 187 33.97 -11.86 -8.93
N ASN A 188 33.09 -12.83 -9.16
CA ASN A 188 33.33 -14.03 -9.97
C ASN A 188 32.66 -13.94 -11.35
N ASN A 189 32.20 -12.76 -11.77
CA ASN A 189 31.45 -12.54 -13.01
C ASN A 189 30.07 -13.24 -13.07
N LYS A 190 29.49 -13.58 -11.92
CA LYS A 190 28.10 -14.08 -11.87
C LYS A 190 27.12 -12.93 -11.97
N LEU A 191 26.12 -13.09 -12.83
CA LEU A 191 25.04 -12.13 -12.96
C LEU A 191 24.18 -12.11 -11.69
N VAL A 192 24.19 -10.97 -10.99
CA VAL A 192 23.38 -10.73 -9.78
C VAL A 192 22.25 -9.74 -10.00
N GLY A 193 22.24 -9.04 -11.14
CA GLY A 193 21.07 -8.27 -11.56
C GLY A 193 21.26 -7.45 -12.84
N LEU A 194 20.28 -6.58 -13.12
CA LEU A 194 20.25 -5.73 -14.32
C LEU A 194 19.64 -4.37 -13.99
N ILE A 195 20.27 -3.28 -14.42
CA ILE A 195 19.72 -1.92 -14.35
C ILE A 195 19.36 -1.46 -15.76
N THR A 196 18.24 -0.76 -15.91
CA THR A 196 17.83 -0.19 -17.19
C THR A 196 17.69 1.33 -17.12
N PHE A 197 18.02 2.01 -18.21
CA PHE A 197 17.84 3.45 -18.35
C PHE A 197 16.36 3.87 -18.19
N LYS A 198 15.43 3.00 -18.57
CA LYS A 198 13.99 3.20 -18.37
C LYS A 198 13.64 3.34 -16.88
N ASP A 199 14.26 2.55 -16.01
CA ASP A 199 14.01 2.61 -14.57
C ASP A 199 14.56 3.89 -13.94
N ILE A 200 15.70 4.39 -14.44
CA ILE A 200 16.27 5.69 -14.02
C ILE A 200 15.34 6.85 -14.39
N ILE A 201 14.81 6.87 -15.62
CA ILE A 201 13.84 7.90 -16.02
C ILE A 201 12.60 7.85 -15.11
N LYS A 202 12.08 6.65 -14.82
CA LYS A 202 10.92 6.50 -13.91
C LYS A 202 11.22 7.05 -12.52
N ASN A 203 12.41 6.77 -11.97
CA ASN A 203 12.84 7.32 -10.67
C ASN A 203 12.82 8.86 -10.68
N ARG A 204 13.26 9.49 -11.77
CA ARG A 204 13.26 10.95 -11.90
C ARG A 204 11.86 11.54 -12.04
N LEU A 205 10.95 10.85 -12.73
CA LEU A 205 9.55 11.28 -12.90
C LEU A 205 8.74 11.12 -11.61
N ARG A 206 9.11 10.20 -10.72
CA ARG A 206 8.43 9.89 -9.46
C ARG A 206 9.40 9.97 -8.27
N PRO A 207 9.89 11.18 -7.92
CA PRO A 207 10.89 11.34 -6.86
C PRO A 207 10.35 10.98 -5.48
N ASN A 208 9.03 11.07 -5.28
CA ASN A 208 8.38 10.73 -4.02
C ASN A 208 8.05 9.23 -3.88
N ALA A 209 8.43 8.38 -4.84
CA ALA A 209 8.04 6.98 -4.81
C ALA A 209 8.59 6.24 -3.56
N CYS A 210 7.72 5.44 -2.93
CA CYS A 210 8.05 4.61 -1.78
C CYS A 210 8.77 3.34 -2.25
N LYS A 211 10.08 3.29 -2.03
CA LYS A 211 10.97 2.25 -2.53
C LYS A 211 11.68 1.50 -1.41
N ASP A 212 12.01 0.24 -1.66
CA ASP A 212 12.89 -0.55 -0.82
C ASP A 212 14.37 -0.23 -1.11
N LYS A 213 15.28 -0.86 -0.36
CA LYS A 213 16.73 -0.67 -0.50
C LYS A 213 17.30 -1.04 -1.89
N TYR A 214 16.53 -1.73 -2.73
CA TYR A 214 16.91 -2.10 -4.10
C TYR A 214 16.23 -1.20 -5.14
N GLY A 215 15.56 -0.12 -4.70
CA GLY A 215 14.83 0.80 -5.57
C GLY A 215 13.52 0.21 -6.12
N ARG A 216 13.00 -0.90 -5.57
CA ARG A 216 11.73 -1.49 -6.00
C ARG A 216 10.58 -0.85 -5.23
N LEU A 217 9.43 -0.66 -5.86
CA LEU A 217 8.23 -0.16 -5.16
C LEU A 217 7.88 -1.05 -3.96
N ARG A 218 7.48 -0.43 -2.85
CA ARG A 218 7.03 -1.16 -1.65
C ARG A 218 5.59 -1.63 -1.78
N VAL A 219 5.31 -2.81 -1.23
CA VAL A 219 3.96 -3.39 -1.20
C VAL A 219 3.76 -4.24 0.04
N ALA A 220 2.57 -4.16 0.62
CA ALA A 220 2.12 -5.04 1.68
C ALA A 220 1.02 -5.99 1.20
N ALA A 221 0.76 -7.05 1.96
CA ALA A 221 -0.31 -7.99 1.64
C ALA A 221 -1.08 -8.40 2.90
N ALA A 222 -2.40 -8.49 2.79
CA ALA A 222 -3.25 -8.98 3.87
C ALA A 222 -3.22 -10.50 3.96
N VAL A 223 -3.33 -11.03 5.18
CA VAL A 223 -3.48 -12.45 5.47
C VAL A 223 -4.57 -12.66 6.51
N GLY A 224 -5.23 -13.81 6.46
CA GLY A 224 -6.29 -14.19 7.38
C GLY A 224 -5.79 -14.94 8.60
N VAL A 225 -6.72 -15.26 9.50
CA VAL A 225 -6.47 -16.12 10.66
C VAL A 225 -6.93 -17.53 10.31
N THR A 226 -6.17 -18.17 9.43
CA THR A 226 -6.50 -19.47 8.82
C THR A 226 -5.37 -20.48 9.02
N ASN A 227 -5.64 -21.76 8.79
CA ASN A 227 -4.64 -22.82 8.98
C ASN A 227 -3.50 -22.76 7.95
N ASP A 228 -3.77 -22.29 6.73
CA ASP A 228 -2.84 -22.15 5.60
C ASP A 228 -2.00 -20.85 5.66
N VAL A 229 -2.20 -20.01 6.69
CA VAL A 229 -1.56 -18.69 6.76
C VAL A 229 -0.03 -18.72 6.66
N LEU A 230 0.64 -19.74 7.23
CA LEU A 230 2.10 -19.85 7.13
C LEU A 230 2.57 -20.15 5.71
N GLU A 231 1.81 -20.96 4.97
CA GLU A 231 2.08 -21.24 3.55
C GLU A 231 1.89 -19.97 2.73
N ARG A 232 0.80 -19.24 2.97
CA ARG A 232 0.55 -17.94 2.33
C ARG A 232 1.67 -16.95 2.60
N VAL A 233 2.08 -16.79 3.86
CA VAL A 233 3.17 -15.88 4.21
C VAL A 233 4.50 -16.32 3.57
N ALA A 234 4.81 -17.62 3.57
CA ALA A 234 6.01 -18.14 2.91
C ALA A 234 6.03 -17.79 1.40
N ALA A 235 4.90 -17.95 0.72
CA ALA A 235 4.78 -17.61 -0.70
C ALA A 235 4.97 -16.10 -0.95
N LEU A 236 4.42 -15.24 -0.08
CA LEU A 236 4.55 -13.79 -0.18
C LEU A 236 5.99 -13.32 0.12
N VAL A 237 6.64 -13.89 1.13
CA VAL A 237 8.06 -13.62 1.45
C VAL A 237 8.97 -14.02 0.29
N LYS A 238 8.69 -15.17 -0.35
CA LYS A 238 9.45 -15.64 -1.52
C LYS A 238 9.43 -14.63 -2.68
N VAL A 239 8.38 -13.83 -2.81
CA VAL A 239 8.27 -12.77 -3.83
C VAL A 239 8.60 -11.38 -3.29
N SER A 240 9.27 -11.30 -2.14
CA SER A 240 9.75 -10.05 -1.53
C SER A 240 8.64 -9.06 -1.14
N VAL A 241 7.55 -9.54 -0.54
CA VAL A 241 6.60 -8.63 0.14
C VAL A 241 7.32 -7.83 1.23
N ASP A 242 7.01 -6.54 1.38
CA ASP A 242 7.69 -5.68 2.36
C ASP A 242 7.10 -5.83 3.78
N ALA A 243 5.80 -6.06 3.88
CA ALA A 243 5.10 -6.28 5.14
C ALA A 243 3.83 -7.10 4.93
N ILE A 244 3.34 -7.73 5.98
CA ILE A 244 2.04 -8.39 5.99
C ILE A 244 1.08 -7.73 6.98
N ILE A 245 -0.21 -7.83 6.70
CA ILE A 245 -1.26 -7.38 7.61
C ILE A 245 -2.10 -8.59 8.02
N ILE A 246 -2.04 -8.99 9.30
CA ILE A 246 -3.00 -9.94 9.86
C ILE A 246 -4.32 -9.18 10.01
N ASP A 247 -5.26 -9.44 9.11
CA ASP A 247 -6.50 -8.68 8.94
C ASP A 247 -7.71 -9.50 9.44
N THR A 248 -8.25 -9.07 10.57
CA THR A 248 -9.42 -9.64 11.25
C THR A 248 -10.36 -8.54 11.74
N ALA A 249 -11.65 -8.83 11.93
CA ALA A 249 -12.58 -7.88 12.55
C ALA A 249 -12.26 -7.62 14.04
N HIS A 250 -11.70 -8.61 14.73
CA HIS A 250 -11.35 -8.51 16.15
C HIS A 250 -9.93 -9.02 16.44
N GLY A 251 -8.97 -8.09 16.45
CA GLY A 251 -7.55 -8.38 16.67
C GLY A 251 -7.17 -8.77 18.11
N HIS A 252 -8.04 -8.53 19.10
CA HIS A 252 -7.75 -8.81 20.51
C HIS A 252 -8.24 -10.20 20.93
N THR A 253 -7.92 -11.23 20.14
CA THR A 253 -8.27 -12.63 20.43
C THR A 253 -7.02 -13.46 20.64
N LYS A 254 -7.16 -14.54 21.43
CA LYS A 254 -6.07 -15.50 21.64
C LYS A 254 -5.53 -16.05 20.31
N GLY A 255 -6.43 -16.41 19.39
CA GLY A 255 -6.05 -16.96 18.09
C GLY A 255 -5.18 -16.01 17.27
N VAL A 256 -5.50 -14.71 17.26
CA VAL A 256 -4.69 -13.69 16.56
C VAL A 256 -3.33 -13.50 17.23
N ILE A 257 -3.29 -13.44 18.56
CA ILE A 257 -2.04 -13.27 19.33
C ILE A 257 -1.11 -14.47 19.13
N ASP A 258 -1.65 -15.69 19.21
CA ASP A 258 -0.88 -16.92 19.03
C ASP A 258 -0.37 -17.02 17.59
N LEU A 259 -1.20 -16.65 16.61
CA LEU A 259 -0.80 -16.59 15.21
C LEU A 259 0.32 -15.57 14.96
N LEU A 260 0.20 -14.35 15.49
CA LEU A 260 1.23 -13.32 15.38
C LEU A 260 2.59 -13.85 15.88
N LYS A 261 2.62 -14.46 17.07
CA LYS A 261 3.84 -15.06 17.62
C LYS A 261 4.41 -16.14 16.69
N LYS A 262 3.54 -17.00 16.15
CA LYS A 262 3.95 -18.07 15.22
C LYS A 262 4.57 -17.50 13.95
N VAL A 263 3.93 -16.50 13.32
CA VAL A 263 4.43 -15.86 12.11
C VAL A 263 5.74 -15.13 12.38
N LYS A 264 5.84 -14.36 13.48
CA LYS A 264 7.06 -13.64 13.84
C LYS A 264 8.23 -14.59 14.15
N THR A 265 7.96 -15.76 14.72
CA THR A 265 8.98 -16.80 14.94
C THR A 265 9.49 -17.38 13.62
N SER A 266 8.59 -17.66 12.67
CA SER A 266 8.96 -18.23 11.36
C SER A 266 9.61 -17.23 10.42
N PHE A 267 9.28 -15.94 10.53
CA PHE A 267 9.72 -14.86 9.65
C PHE A 267 10.16 -13.64 10.48
N PRO A 268 11.29 -13.71 11.21
CA PRO A 268 11.69 -12.69 12.18
C PRO A 268 11.94 -11.30 11.56
N GLU A 269 12.45 -11.26 10.33
CA GLU A 269 12.76 -10.03 9.59
C GLU A 269 11.54 -9.40 8.92
N LEU A 270 10.40 -10.10 8.85
CA LEU A 270 9.19 -9.59 8.21
C LEU A 270 8.49 -8.62 9.16
N ASP A 271 8.13 -7.45 8.64
CA ASP A 271 7.28 -6.50 9.35
C ASP A 271 5.81 -6.97 9.33
N ILE A 272 5.19 -7.00 10.51
CA ILE A 272 3.82 -7.49 10.70
C ILE A 272 2.96 -6.39 11.32
N VAL A 273 1.93 -5.99 10.58
CA VAL A 273 0.83 -5.14 11.06
C VAL A 273 -0.30 -6.05 11.54
N VAL A 274 -0.92 -5.74 12.68
CA VAL A 274 -2.08 -6.51 13.17
C VAL A 274 -3.26 -5.61 13.49
N GLY A 275 -4.45 -6.03 13.05
CA GLY A 275 -5.70 -5.36 13.40
C GLY A 275 -6.94 -6.12 12.93
N ASN A 276 -8.14 -5.63 13.20
CA ASN A 276 -8.40 -4.31 13.78
C ASN A 276 -8.57 -4.34 15.30
N ILE A 277 -8.13 -3.27 15.94
CA ILE A 277 -8.34 -3.01 17.36
C ILE A 277 -8.97 -1.62 17.56
N ALA A 278 -9.48 -1.36 18.75
CA ALA A 278 -10.06 -0.05 19.10
C ALA A 278 -9.74 0.41 20.53
N THR A 279 -8.84 -0.30 21.24
CA THR A 279 -8.53 -0.03 22.66
C THR A 279 -7.04 -0.15 22.93
N GLY A 280 -6.54 0.64 23.90
CA GLY A 280 -5.14 0.58 24.32
C GLY A 280 -4.73 -0.79 24.89
N ALA A 281 -5.62 -1.50 25.58
CA ALA A 281 -5.35 -2.85 26.08
C ALA A 281 -5.07 -3.85 24.94
N ALA A 282 -5.85 -3.77 23.86
CA ALA A 282 -5.63 -4.58 22.67
C ALA A 282 -4.29 -4.24 21.99
N ALA A 283 -3.95 -2.94 21.91
CA ALA A 283 -2.67 -2.50 21.37
C ALA A 283 -1.50 -3.06 22.18
N GLN A 284 -1.56 -2.96 23.51
CA GLN A 284 -0.50 -3.47 24.39
C GLN A 284 -0.32 -4.99 24.22
N ALA A 285 -1.42 -5.74 24.12
CA ALA A 285 -1.38 -7.20 23.92
C ALA A 285 -0.70 -7.58 22.59
N LEU A 286 -1.02 -6.88 21.50
CA LEU A 286 -0.42 -7.13 20.19
C LEU A 286 1.05 -6.70 20.12
N ILE A 287 1.41 -5.56 20.72
CA ILE A 287 2.80 -5.10 20.80
C ILE A 287 3.64 -6.11 21.59
N ASN A 288 3.16 -6.57 22.75
CA ASN A 288 3.84 -7.58 23.56
C ASN A 288 4.02 -8.92 22.83
N ALA A 289 3.15 -9.21 21.85
CA ALA A 289 3.23 -10.40 21.02
C ALA A 289 4.15 -10.23 19.80
N GLY A 290 4.67 -9.02 19.54
CA GLY A 290 5.66 -8.76 18.49
C GLY A 290 5.13 -8.04 17.25
N ALA A 291 3.99 -7.34 17.33
CA ALA A 291 3.49 -6.52 16.22
C ALA A 291 4.42 -5.31 15.96
N ASP A 292 4.77 -5.07 14.69
CA ASP A 292 5.62 -3.95 14.27
C ASP A 292 4.81 -2.67 13.96
N ALA A 293 3.48 -2.81 13.85
CA ALA A 293 2.49 -1.74 13.84
C ALA A 293 1.09 -2.31 14.16
N VAL A 294 0.15 -1.44 14.54
CA VAL A 294 -1.24 -1.82 14.80
C VAL A 294 -2.21 -1.08 13.88
N LYS A 295 -3.27 -1.76 13.45
CA LYS A 295 -4.34 -1.18 12.62
C LYS A 295 -5.59 -0.94 13.47
N VAL A 296 -6.06 0.31 13.49
CA VAL A 296 -7.05 0.82 14.45
C VAL A 296 -8.34 1.22 13.74
N GLY A 297 -9.45 0.63 14.16
CA GLY A 297 -10.79 1.02 13.73
C GLY A 297 -11.76 -0.15 13.69
N ILE A 298 -12.80 -0.12 14.51
CA ILE A 298 -13.88 -1.12 14.52
C ILE A 298 -15.19 -0.44 14.15
N GLY A 299 -15.70 -0.78 12.97
CA GLY A 299 -16.92 -0.24 12.38
C GLY A 299 -16.95 1.22 11.89
N PRO A 300 -15.84 1.99 11.73
CA PRO A 300 -15.92 3.37 11.21
C PRO A 300 -16.05 3.44 9.68
N GLY A 301 -15.82 2.33 8.97
CA GLY A 301 -15.82 2.30 7.51
C GLY A 301 -17.19 2.63 6.92
N SER A 302 -17.21 3.36 5.80
CA SER A 302 -18.44 3.88 5.16
C SER A 302 -19.43 2.80 4.69
N ILE A 303 -18.99 1.55 4.64
CA ILE A 303 -19.74 0.38 4.17
C ILE A 303 -19.79 -0.74 5.22
N CYS A 304 -19.31 -0.47 6.43
CA CYS A 304 -19.26 -1.43 7.52
C CYS A 304 -20.50 -1.27 8.40
N THR A 305 -21.19 -2.37 8.69
CA THR A 305 -22.39 -2.39 9.52
C THR A 305 -22.15 -3.05 10.88
N THR A 306 -20.91 -3.42 11.22
CA THR A 306 -20.53 -4.03 12.52
C THR A 306 -21.14 -3.32 13.74
N ARG A 307 -21.13 -1.97 13.78
CA ARG A 307 -21.71 -1.21 14.89
C ARG A 307 -23.22 -1.37 15.02
N ILE A 308 -23.90 -1.59 13.91
CA ILE A 308 -25.35 -1.72 13.84
C ILE A 308 -25.76 -3.18 14.10
N ILE A 309 -25.08 -4.13 13.46
CA ILE A 309 -25.45 -5.55 13.52
C ILE A 309 -24.97 -6.19 14.82
N ALA A 310 -23.70 -5.99 15.20
CA ALA A 310 -23.12 -6.59 16.40
C ALA A 310 -23.16 -5.66 17.62
N GLY A 311 -23.51 -4.38 17.46
CA GLY A 311 -23.56 -3.40 18.55
C GLY A 311 -22.19 -3.02 19.13
N ILE A 312 -21.09 -3.36 18.44
CA ILE A 312 -19.71 -3.18 18.91
C ILE A 312 -18.94 -2.14 18.10
N GLY A 313 -18.17 -1.30 18.79
CA GLY A 313 -17.27 -0.32 18.17
C GLY A 313 -16.88 0.79 19.13
N VAL A 314 -15.96 1.65 18.66
CA VAL A 314 -15.54 2.87 19.37
C VAL A 314 -15.47 4.00 18.34
N PRO A 315 -15.98 5.22 18.62
CA PRO A 315 -15.80 6.37 17.74
C PRO A 315 -14.33 6.55 17.33
N GLN A 316 -14.10 6.77 16.03
CA GLN A 316 -12.78 6.49 15.42
C GLN A 316 -11.66 7.35 16.00
N LEU A 317 -11.90 8.64 16.19
CA LEU A 317 -10.91 9.53 16.76
C LEU A 317 -10.55 9.14 18.20
N THR A 318 -11.55 8.74 19.00
CA THR A 318 -11.31 8.22 20.36
C THR A 318 -10.50 6.93 20.35
N ALA A 319 -10.80 6.00 19.44
CA ALA A 319 -10.03 4.76 19.30
C ALA A 319 -8.57 5.05 18.94
N ILE A 320 -8.33 6.01 18.03
CA ILE A 320 -6.99 6.47 17.65
C ILE A 320 -6.25 7.04 18.87
N MET A 321 -6.85 8.00 19.59
CA MET A 321 -6.23 8.64 20.76
C MET A 321 -5.93 7.63 21.88
N ASP A 322 -6.83 6.69 22.15
CA ASP A 322 -6.66 5.67 23.20
C ASP A 322 -5.53 4.68 22.85
N VAL A 323 -5.42 4.29 21.59
CA VAL A 323 -4.34 3.42 21.12
C VAL A 323 -3.02 4.18 21.07
N ALA A 324 -3.02 5.45 20.66
CA ALA A 324 -1.85 6.32 20.57
C ALA A 324 -1.09 6.42 21.90
N GLN A 325 -1.82 6.51 23.02
CA GLN A 325 -1.22 6.54 24.36
C GLN A 325 -0.33 5.33 24.67
N VAL A 326 -0.61 4.18 24.06
CA VAL A 326 0.17 2.94 24.22
C VAL A 326 1.25 2.86 23.15
N THR A 327 0.91 3.11 21.89
CA THR A 327 1.81 2.91 20.77
C THR A 327 2.97 3.90 20.79
N GLN A 328 2.74 5.17 21.17
CA GLN A 328 3.78 6.18 21.31
C GLN A 328 4.82 5.80 22.38
N LYS A 329 4.38 5.28 23.54
CA LYS A 329 5.29 4.83 24.61
C LYS A 329 6.19 3.68 24.18
N ASN A 330 5.71 2.85 23.26
CA ASN A 330 6.45 1.69 22.75
C ASN A 330 7.17 1.97 21.41
N ASN A 331 7.08 3.20 20.88
CA ASN A 331 7.58 3.58 19.57
C ASN A 331 7.10 2.64 18.43
N ILE A 332 5.82 2.28 18.48
CA ILE A 332 5.15 1.46 17.47
C ILE A 332 4.20 2.35 16.67
N PRO A 333 4.22 2.31 15.33
CA PRO A 333 3.27 3.07 14.52
C PRO A 333 1.85 2.54 14.63
N LEU A 334 0.87 3.42 14.44
CA LEU A 334 -0.54 3.05 14.36
C LEU A 334 -1.16 3.56 13.06
N ILE A 335 -2.01 2.74 12.46
CA ILE A 335 -2.71 3.01 11.21
C ILE A 335 -4.18 3.28 11.51
N ALA A 336 -4.68 4.47 11.19
CA ALA A 336 -6.10 4.79 11.31
C ALA A 336 -6.88 4.24 10.10
N ASP A 337 -7.71 3.22 10.31
CA ASP A 337 -8.44 2.50 9.26
C ASP A 337 -9.94 2.81 9.28
N GLY A 338 -10.39 3.55 8.27
CA GLY A 338 -11.80 3.87 8.03
C GLY A 338 -12.29 5.20 8.63
N GLY A 339 -13.48 5.63 8.17
CA GLY A 339 -14.17 6.84 8.60
C GLY A 339 -13.71 8.16 7.95
N ILE A 340 -12.65 8.14 7.14
CA ILE A 340 -12.09 9.31 6.47
C ILE A 340 -12.91 9.61 5.22
N ARG A 341 -13.43 10.84 5.13
CA ARG A 341 -14.21 11.34 3.98
C ARG A 341 -13.50 12.48 3.27
N TYR A 342 -12.84 13.35 4.04
CA TYR A 342 -12.17 14.54 3.56
C TYR A 342 -10.68 14.54 3.95
N SER A 343 -9.89 15.35 3.26
CA SER A 343 -8.47 15.56 3.61
C SER A 343 -8.28 16.08 5.03
N GLY A 344 -9.23 16.87 5.55
CA GLY A 344 -9.24 17.32 6.95
C GLY A 344 -9.34 16.17 7.96
N ASP A 345 -10.01 15.06 7.62
CA ASP A 345 -10.07 13.88 8.49
C ASP A 345 -8.71 13.18 8.60
N ILE A 346 -7.87 13.27 7.56
CA ILE A 346 -6.47 12.80 7.59
C ILE A 346 -5.68 13.62 8.60
N VAL A 347 -5.80 14.96 8.55
CA VAL A 347 -5.15 15.85 9.53
C VAL A 347 -5.57 15.48 10.95
N LYS A 348 -6.89 15.35 11.18
CA LYS A 348 -7.43 14.98 12.51
C LYS A 348 -6.94 13.60 12.95
N ALA A 349 -6.87 12.61 12.07
CA ALA A 349 -6.34 11.29 12.44
C ALA A 349 -4.87 11.36 12.89
N LEU A 350 -4.03 12.13 12.18
CA LEU A 350 -2.62 12.30 12.50
C LEU A 350 -2.40 13.10 13.79
N VAL A 351 -3.18 14.18 14.00
CA VAL A 351 -3.19 14.92 15.28
C VAL A 351 -3.61 14.00 16.44
N GLY A 352 -4.57 13.10 16.20
CA GLY A 352 -4.98 12.07 17.18
C GLY A 352 -3.89 11.05 17.54
N GLY A 353 -2.75 11.06 16.84
CA GLY A 353 -1.60 10.20 17.08
C GLY A 353 -1.42 9.07 16.06
N ALA A 354 -2.22 9.04 14.98
CA ALA A 354 -1.97 8.12 13.88
C ALA A 354 -0.66 8.43 13.17
N SER A 355 0.09 7.39 12.79
CA SER A 355 1.28 7.55 11.95
C SER A 355 0.88 7.60 10.48
N THR A 356 -0.10 6.80 10.08
CA THR A 356 -0.64 6.74 8.72
C THR A 356 -2.16 6.55 8.74
N VAL A 357 -2.80 6.84 7.61
CA VAL A 357 -4.22 6.56 7.39
C VAL A 357 -4.42 5.51 6.31
N MET A 358 -5.36 4.61 6.51
CA MET A 358 -5.78 3.62 5.51
C MET A 358 -7.08 4.07 4.83
N LEU A 359 -7.03 4.23 3.51
CA LEU A 359 -8.13 4.74 2.70
C LEU A 359 -8.82 3.62 1.92
N GLY A 360 -10.15 3.58 1.99
CA GLY A 360 -11.01 2.71 1.18
C GLY A 360 -11.81 3.52 0.15
N SER A 361 -13.00 3.98 0.55
CA SER A 361 -13.98 4.64 -0.32
C SER A 361 -13.45 5.85 -1.11
N ILE A 362 -12.50 6.60 -0.54
CA ILE A 362 -11.91 7.77 -1.20
C ILE A 362 -11.22 7.37 -2.51
N ILE A 363 -10.53 6.24 -2.51
CA ILE A 363 -9.69 5.77 -3.62
C ILE A 363 -10.32 4.61 -4.41
N ALA A 364 -11.44 4.03 -3.94
CA ALA A 364 -12.16 2.97 -4.66
C ALA A 364 -12.71 3.42 -6.03
N GLY A 365 -12.94 4.73 -6.21
CA GLY A 365 -13.47 5.31 -7.46
C GLY A 365 -12.42 5.64 -8.52
N VAL A 366 -11.13 5.42 -8.26
CA VAL A 366 -10.06 5.77 -9.21
C VAL A 366 -9.85 4.70 -10.27
N GLU A 367 -9.24 5.08 -11.38
CA GLU A 367 -8.96 4.20 -12.53
C GLU A 367 -8.22 2.92 -12.09
N GLU A 368 -7.23 3.05 -11.20
CA GLU A 368 -6.33 1.99 -10.77
C GLU A 368 -6.97 1.01 -9.77
N ALA A 369 -8.09 1.38 -9.15
CA ALA A 369 -8.82 0.48 -8.26
C ALA A 369 -9.35 -0.73 -9.05
N PRO A 370 -9.37 -1.94 -8.47
CA PRO A 370 -10.05 -3.09 -9.05
C PRO A 370 -11.57 -2.86 -9.04
N GLY A 371 -12.27 -3.46 -10.00
CA GLY A 371 -13.72 -3.32 -10.16
C GLY A 371 -14.13 -2.66 -11.47
N GLU A 372 -15.34 -2.98 -11.93
CA GLU A 372 -15.86 -2.51 -13.20
C GLU A 372 -16.37 -1.06 -13.11
N THR A 373 -16.15 -0.31 -14.20
CA THR A 373 -16.75 1.00 -14.38
C THR A 373 -18.19 0.83 -14.86
N ILE A 374 -19.14 1.26 -14.06
CA ILE A 374 -20.58 1.17 -14.31
C ILE A 374 -21.08 2.55 -14.75
N ILE A 375 -21.92 2.60 -15.79
CA ILE A 375 -22.64 3.82 -16.17
C ILE A 375 -24.00 3.79 -15.51
N PHE A 376 -24.31 4.82 -14.72
CA PHE A 376 -25.62 5.00 -14.10
C PHE A 376 -26.06 6.45 -14.23
N GLU A 377 -27.27 6.67 -14.76
CA GLU A 377 -27.80 8.02 -15.04
C GLU A 377 -26.81 8.90 -15.82
N GLY A 378 -26.13 8.31 -16.81
CA GLY A 378 -25.15 9.00 -17.66
C GLY A 378 -23.82 9.35 -16.98
N ARG A 379 -23.61 8.95 -15.72
CA ARG A 379 -22.37 9.18 -14.97
C ARG A 379 -21.61 7.87 -14.74
N LYS A 380 -20.29 7.96 -14.65
CA LYS A 380 -19.41 6.81 -14.36
C LYS A 380 -19.30 6.60 -12.84
N PHE A 381 -19.41 5.34 -12.43
CA PHE A 381 -19.25 4.86 -11.07
C PHE A 381 -18.33 3.63 -11.07
N LYS A 382 -17.78 3.26 -9.91
CA LYS A 382 -17.15 1.95 -9.68
C LYS A 382 -17.86 1.20 -8.57
N SER A 383 -17.89 -0.12 -8.66
CA SER A 383 -18.38 -0.98 -7.59
C SER A 383 -17.48 -0.85 -6.36
N TYR A 384 -18.08 -0.83 -5.16
CA TYR A 384 -17.36 -0.75 -3.90
C TYR A 384 -18.07 -1.59 -2.84
N GLN A 385 -17.40 -2.59 -2.29
CA GLN A 385 -18.02 -3.55 -1.37
C GLN A 385 -17.23 -3.74 -0.08
N GLY A 386 -17.95 -4.03 1.01
CA GLY A 386 -17.36 -4.26 2.32
C GLY A 386 -16.85 -5.66 2.42
N MET A 387 -15.73 -5.86 3.11
CA MET A 387 -15.23 -7.22 3.37
C MET A 387 -16.25 -8.07 4.15
N GLY A 388 -17.19 -7.45 4.86
CA GLY A 388 -18.29 -8.13 5.54
C GLY A 388 -19.57 -8.25 4.72
N SER A 389 -19.58 -7.86 3.43
CA SER A 389 -20.71 -8.10 2.54
C SER A 389 -20.75 -9.57 2.12
N ILE A 390 -21.93 -10.05 1.73
CA ILE A 390 -22.12 -11.45 1.32
C ILE A 390 -21.18 -11.81 0.16
N GLU A 391 -21.09 -10.94 -0.84
CA GLU A 391 -20.29 -11.12 -2.05
C GLU A 391 -18.78 -11.19 -1.73
N ALA A 392 -18.30 -10.38 -0.79
CA ALA A 392 -16.90 -10.44 -0.37
C ALA A 392 -16.64 -11.69 0.49
N MET A 393 -17.59 -12.08 1.34
CA MET A 393 -17.47 -13.28 2.19
C MET A 393 -17.42 -14.54 1.32
N GLU A 394 -18.28 -14.66 0.31
CA GLU A 394 -18.26 -15.73 -0.69
C GLU A 394 -16.91 -15.87 -1.39
N ARG A 395 -16.21 -14.75 -1.63
CA ARG A 395 -14.88 -14.72 -2.27
C ARG A 395 -13.70 -14.93 -1.33
N GLY A 396 -13.94 -15.25 -0.06
CA GLY A 396 -12.89 -15.70 0.85
C GLY A 396 -12.59 -14.79 2.04
N SER A 397 -13.50 -13.91 2.42
CA SER A 397 -13.33 -13.07 3.63
C SER A 397 -14.12 -13.54 4.86
N LYS A 398 -14.77 -14.71 4.80
CA LYS A 398 -15.51 -15.31 5.94
C LYS A 398 -14.68 -15.40 7.23
N ASP A 399 -13.39 -15.73 7.12
CA ASP A 399 -12.49 -15.88 8.27
C ASP A 399 -12.32 -14.59 9.07
N ARG A 400 -12.38 -13.44 8.38
CA ARG A 400 -12.28 -12.12 9.01
C ARG A 400 -13.41 -11.89 10.02
N TYR A 401 -14.58 -12.50 9.80
CA TYR A 401 -15.80 -12.33 10.59
C TYR A 401 -16.19 -13.61 11.35
N PHE A 402 -15.25 -14.54 11.54
CA PHE A 402 -15.45 -15.78 12.31
C PHE A 402 -16.57 -16.69 11.77
N GLN A 403 -16.81 -16.62 10.45
CA GLN A 403 -17.87 -17.39 9.77
C GLN A 403 -17.28 -18.42 8.77
N SER A 404 -16.04 -18.86 8.98
CA SER A 404 -15.35 -19.81 8.09
C SER A 404 -16.06 -21.17 7.98
N GLU A 405 -16.76 -21.59 9.02
CA GLU A 405 -17.47 -22.88 9.07
C GLU A 405 -18.86 -22.81 8.42
N GLU A 406 -19.38 -21.60 8.14
CA GLU A 406 -20.71 -21.45 7.57
C GLU A 406 -20.68 -21.63 6.05
N VAL A 407 -21.28 -22.73 5.60
CA VAL A 407 -21.32 -23.13 4.19
C VAL A 407 -22.55 -22.55 3.49
N ASP A 408 -23.65 -22.36 4.22
CA ASP A 408 -24.90 -21.84 3.67
C ASP A 408 -24.86 -20.31 3.61
N ILE A 409 -24.84 -19.78 2.38
CA ILE A 409 -24.83 -18.34 2.10
C ILE A 409 -26.02 -17.64 2.79
N GLN A 410 -27.19 -18.29 2.87
CA GLN A 410 -28.39 -17.69 3.48
C GLN A 410 -28.27 -17.53 4.99
N LYS A 411 -27.31 -18.23 5.63
CA LYS A 411 -27.06 -18.16 7.06
C LYS A 411 -25.90 -17.23 7.43
N LEU A 412 -25.20 -16.67 6.45
CA LEU A 412 -24.18 -15.66 6.72
C LEU A 412 -24.82 -14.43 7.36
N VAL A 413 -24.15 -13.90 8.37
CA VAL A 413 -24.53 -12.65 9.04
C VAL A 413 -23.57 -11.56 8.56
N PRO A 414 -23.95 -10.77 7.54
CA PRO A 414 -23.05 -9.78 6.96
C PRO A 414 -22.85 -8.57 7.88
N GLU A 415 -21.59 -8.15 8.00
CA GLU A 415 -21.17 -6.94 8.72
C GLU A 415 -20.71 -5.83 7.75
N GLY A 416 -21.13 -5.91 6.48
CA GLY A 416 -20.91 -4.89 5.47
C GLY A 416 -21.95 -4.92 4.37
N ILE A 417 -21.91 -3.89 3.52
CA ILE A 417 -22.82 -3.72 2.37
C ILE A 417 -22.04 -3.57 1.07
N VAL A 418 -22.75 -3.69 -0.05
CA VAL A 418 -22.28 -3.32 -1.38
C VAL A 418 -22.86 -1.97 -1.77
N GLY A 419 -22.03 -1.12 -2.36
CA GLY A 419 -22.43 0.15 -2.93
C GLY A 419 -21.67 0.48 -4.20
N ARG A 420 -21.78 1.74 -4.59
CA ARG A 420 -21.03 2.31 -5.71
C ARG A 420 -20.47 3.66 -5.30
N VAL A 421 -19.30 3.98 -5.84
CA VAL A 421 -18.66 5.28 -5.65
C VAL A 421 -18.51 5.98 -7.00
N PRO A 422 -18.62 7.32 -7.07
CA PRO A 422 -18.36 8.05 -8.30
C PRO A 422 -16.96 7.74 -8.85
N TYR A 423 -16.82 7.70 -10.18
CA TYR A 423 -15.50 7.66 -10.80
C TYR A 423 -14.75 8.98 -10.55
N LYS A 424 -13.48 8.89 -10.13
CA LYS A 424 -12.69 10.04 -9.66
C LYS A 424 -11.45 10.37 -10.49
N GLY A 425 -11.29 9.77 -11.67
CA GLY A 425 -10.07 9.92 -12.46
C GLY A 425 -8.95 9.02 -11.94
N THR A 426 -7.72 9.51 -12.00
CA THR A 426 -6.52 8.76 -11.59
C THR A 426 -6.24 8.90 -10.10
N LEU A 427 -5.52 7.92 -9.53
CA LEU A 427 -5.12 7.97 -8.14
C LEU A 427 -4.27 9.21 -7.82
N GLY A 428 -3.35 9.58 -8.72
CA GLY A 428 -2.46 10.72 -8.52
C GLY A 428 -3.22 12.04 -8.32
N GLU A 429 -4.31 12.25 -9.07
CA GLU A 429 -5.16 13.45 -8.93
C GLU A 429 -5.84 13.50 -7.54
N VAL A 430 -6.36 12.36 -7.07
CA VAL A 430 -7.02 12.28 -5.76
C VAL A 430 -6.00 12.45 -4.63
N ILE A 431 -4.87 11.77 -4.70
CA ILE A 431 -3.82 11.83 -3.68
C ILE A 431 -3.21 13.24 -3.61
N HIS A 432 -3.02 13.91 -4.74
CA HIS A 432 -2.56 15.30 -4.77
C HIS A 432 -3.45 16.22 -3.92
N GLN A 433 -4.77 16.09 -4.04
CA GLN A 433 -5.73 16.87 -3.23
C GLN A 433 -5.70 16.49 -1.75
N MET A 434 -5.61 15.20 -1.44
CA MET A 434 -5.55 14.72 -0.06
C MET A 434 -4.29 15.22 0.67
N ILE A 435 -3.14 15.13 0.01
CA ILE A 435 -1.86 15.60 0.54
C ILE A 435 -1.78 17.13 0.57
N GLY A 436 -2.37 17.82 -0.41
CA GLY A 436 -2.51 19.28 -0.38
C GLY A 436 -3.27 19.75 0.85
N GLY A 437 -4.38 19.09 1.20
CA GLY A 437 -5.14 19.38 2.42
C GLY A 437 -4.34 19.12 3.70
N LEU A 438 -3.56 18.03 3.76
CA LEU A 438 -2.66 17.75 4.88
C LEU A 438 -1.60 18.85 5.04
N ARG A 439 -0.90 19.22 3.96
CA ARG A 439 0.13 20.26 3.97
C ARG A 439 -0.44 21.61 4.41
N ALA A 440 -1.65 21.94 3.97
CA ALA A 440 -2.35 23.14 4.43
C ALA A 440 -2.63 23.08 5.94
N GLY A 441 -3.17 21.96 6.46
CA GLY A 441 -3.39 21.76 7.89
C GLY A 441 -2.11 21.87 8.72
N MET A 442 -1.00 21.35 8.22
CA MET A 442 0.32 21.50 8.86
C MET A 442 0.81 22.95 8.85
N GLY A 443 0.59 23.68 7.77
CA GLY A 443 0.88 25.12 7.70
C GLY A 443 0.09 25.93 8.73
N TYR A 444 -1.22 25.66 8.88
CA TYR A 444 -2.08 26.33 9.88
C TYR A 444 -1.71 26.01 11.33
N THR A 445 -1.10 24.86 11.58
CA THR A 445 -0.68 24.42 12.92
C THR A 445 0.80 24.70 13.21
N GLY A 446 1.53 25.32 12.29
CA GLY A 446 2.97 25.55 12.46
C GLY A 446 3.81 24.26 12.52
N SER A 447 3.30 23.17 11.96
CA SER A 447 3.90 21.85 12.09
C SER A 447 4.88 21.58 10.94
N ALA A 448 6.18 21.54 11.23
CA ALA A 448 7.21 21.24 10.23
C ALA A 448 7.22 19.75 9.84
N SER A 449 6.84 18.86 10.76
CA SER A 449 6.81 17.40 10.59
C SER A 449 5.51 16.78 11.11
N ILE A 450 5.22 15.52 10.74
CA ILE A 450 4.09 14.76 11.31
C ILE A 450 4.22 14.62 12.84
N ASN A 451 5.44 14.52 13.36
CA ASN A 451 5.68 14.49 14.80
C ASN A 451 5.29 15.80 15.48
N ASP A 452 5.46 16.94 14.82
CA ASP A 452 5.00 18.23 15.34
C ASP A 452 3.48 18.35 15.25
N LEU A 453 2.89 17.89 14.14
CA LEU A 453 1.44 17.86 13.96
C LEU A 453 0.73 17.06 15.05
N SER A 454 1.31 15.95 15.52
CA SER A 454 0.73 15.14 16.59
C SER A 454 0.65 15.85 17.95
N LYS A 455 1.29 17.03 18.10
CA LYS A 455 1.21 17.87 19.31
C LYS A 455 0.13 18.95 19.20
N ALA A 456 -0.50 19.10 18.03
CA ALA A 456 -1.57 20.07 17.85
C ALA A 456 -2.79 19.72 18.72
N GLU A 457 -3.58 20.73 19.06
CA GLU A 457 -4.71 20.57 19.97
C GLU A 457 -6.03 20.50 19.21
N PHE A 458 -7.00 19.79 19.79
CA PHE A 458 -8.38 19.77 19.31
C PHE A 458 -9.25 20.73 20.11
N LEU A 459 -10.20 21.35 19.41
CA LEU A 459 -11.38 21.96 20.00
C LEU A 459 -12.59 21.08 19.72
N LYS A 460 -13.30 20.65 20.77
CA LYS A 460 -14.59 19.96 20.62
C LYS A 460 -15.66 20.95 20.15
N ILE A 461 -16.44 20.56 19.16
CA ILE A 461 -17.54 21.35 18.60
C ILE A 461 -18.88 20.66 18.82
N THR A 462 -19.96 21.41 18.59
CA THR A 462 -21.33 20.87 18.61
C THR A 462 -21.77 20.52 17.18
N ALA A 463 -22.93 19.87 17.03
CA ALA A 463 -23.52 19.64 15.72
C ALA A 463 -23.74 20.94 14.92
N ALA A 464 -24.04 22.06 15.59
CA ALA A 464 -24.15 23.36 14.92
C ALA A 464 -22.79 23.84 14.38
N GLY A 465 -21.69 23.55 15.10
CA GLY A 465 -20.33 23.82 14.62
C GLY A 465 -19.96 23.00 13.39
N VAL A 466 -20.48 21.77 13.24
CA VAL A 466 -20.30 20.97 12.02
C VAL A 466 -21.03 21.63 10.85
N VAL A 467 -22.28 22.06 11.07
CA VAL A 467 -23.06 22.77 10.04
C VAL A 467 -22.36 24.06 9.61
N GLU A 468 -21.79 24.82 10.55
CA GLU A 468 -20.99 26.02 10.30
C GLU A 468 -19.71 25.70 9.51
N SER A 469 -19.04 24.58 9.83
CA SER A 469 -17.78 24.19 9.19
C SER A 469 -17.92 23.86 7.70
N HIS A 470 -19.09 23.35 7.29
CA HIS A 470 -19.40 23.12 5.89
C HIS A 470 -19.92 24.41 5.22
N PRO A 471 -19.72 24.62 3.90
CA PRO A 471 -20.41 25.67 3.17
C PRO A 471 -21.92 25.65 3.41
N HIS A 472 -22.43 26.77 3.92
CA HIS A 472 -23.83 26.97 4.30
C HIS A 472 -24.35 28.29 3.70
N ASP A 473 -25.68 28.42 3.64
CA ASP A 473 -26.40 29.61 3.13
C ASP A 473 -26.06 30.05 1.70
N VAL A 474 -25.60 29.12 0.86
CA VAL A 474 -25.32 29.33 -0.57
C VAL A 474 -25.74 28.13 -1.43
N THR A 475 -26.07 28.38 -2.69
CA THR A 475 -26.27 27.33 -3.70
C THR A 475 -24.94 27.04 -4.40
N ILE A 476 -24.43 25.81 -4.26
CA ILE A 476 -23.18 25.39 -4.91
C ILE A 476 -23.43 25.25 -6.42
N THR A 477 -22.75 26.07 -7.23
CA THR A 477 -22.82 26.03 -8.70
C THR A 477 -21.78 25.11 -9.33
N SER A 478 -20.65 24.90 -8.65
CA SER A 478 -19.56 24.00 -9.05
C SER A 478 -18.88 23.44 -7.81
N GLU A 479 -18.71 22.12 -7.76
CA GLU A 479 -17.97 21.44 -6.68
C GLU A 479 -16.46 21.46 -6.95
N ALA A 480 -15.68 21.46 -5.87
CA ALA A 480 -14.23 21.32 -5.95
C ALA A 480 -13.81 19.84 -5.86
N PRO A 481 -12.68 19.43 -6.47
CA PRO A 481 -12.22 18.03 -6.45
C PRO A 481 -12.05 17.41 -5.05
N ASN A 482 -11.82 18.26 -4.05
CA ASN A 482 -11.56 17.89 -2.66
C ASN A 482 -12.79 18.00 -1.73
N TYR A 483 -13.96 18.41 -2.23
CA TYR A 483 -15.14 18.64 -1.39
C TYR A 483 -16.48 18.33 -2.09
N SER A 484 -17.31 17.52 -1.43
CA SER A 484 -18.73 17.34 -1.73
C SER A 484 -19.50 17.05 -0.44
N ARG A 485 -20.75 17.51 -0.34
CA ARG A 485 -21.57 17.49 0.90
C ARG A 485 -22.37 16.18 1.09
N LYS A 486 -22.07 15.14 0.33
CA LYS A 486 -22.87 13.91 0.34
C LYS A 486 -22.77 13.09 1.61
#